data_AF-A0A505IF81-F1
#
_entry.id   AF-A0A505IF81-F1
#
_cell.length_a   1.000
_cell.length_b   1.000
_cell.length_c   1.000
_cell.angle_alpha   90.00
_cell.angle_beta   90.00
_cell.angle_gamma   90.00
#
_symmetry.space_group_name_H-M   'P 1'
#
loop_
_entity.id
_entity.type
_entity.pdbx_description
1 polymer ?
#
loop_
_entity_poly.entity_id
_entity_poly.type
_entity_poly.pdbx_seq_one_letter_code
_entity_poly.pdbx_strand_id
1 'polypeptide(L)'
;MFAETSCRPSSTEGPRPNVEAIPVANGSLMEGERIEYLQKLSLDELAKSDFAHCELERPRLWTTVALFHRQDANGHAVVDQHGTLTGWVLVRMCELGYRFGPLYAERQDIANLRVHAAMESLEDKGASLIAETWQ
;
A
#
# COMPACT_ATOMS: atom_id res chain seq x y z
N MET A 1 -18.98 -26.50 18.01
CA MET A 1 -20.09 -25.76 17.40
C MET A 1 -19.48 -24.49 16.84
N PHE A 2 -19.07 -24.52 15.57
CA PHE A 2 -18.43 -23.38 14.91
C PHE A 2 -19.54 -22.48 14.36
N ALA A 3 -19.55 -21.21 14.76
CA ALA A 3 -20.47 -20.23 14.20
C ALA A 3 -19.97 -19.86 12.80
N GLU A 4 -20.64 -20.35 11.76
CA GLU A 4 -20.49 -19.87 10.40
C GLU A 4 -20.89 -18.40 10.38
N THR A 5 -19.89 -17.51 10.32
CA THR A 5 -20.15 -16.09 10.08
C THR A 5 -20.30 -15.94 8.56
N SER A 6 -21.53 -16.07 8.10
CA SER A 6 -21.95 -15.76 6.73
C SER A 6 -21.47 -14.36 6.36
N CYS A 7 -20.43 -14.26 5.52
CA CYS A 7 -20.11 -13.02 4.83
C CYS A 7 -21.35 -12.57 4.06
N ARG A 8 -21.94 -11.44 4.46
CA ARG A 8 -22.97 -10.79 3.65
C ARG A 8 -22.33 -10.37 2.32
N PRO A 9 -23.02 -10.55 1.18
CA PRO A 9 -22.57 -9.96 -0.06
C PRO A 9 -22.59 -8.43 0.11
N SER A 10 -21.41 -7.82 0.06
CA SER A 10 -21.23 -6.37 0.00
C SER A 10 -21.67 -5.87 -1.38
N SER A 11 -22.97 -5.67 -1.55
CA SER A 11 -23.53 -4.99 -2.71
C SER A 11 -24.02 -3.60 -2.30
N THR A 12 -23.53 -2.59 -3.02
CA THR A 12 -24.12 -1.24 -3.21
C THR A 12 -24.06 -0.23 -2.06
N GLU A 13 -22.91 0.01 -1.43
CA GLU A 13 -22.68 1.34 -0.83
C GLU A 13 -21.99 2.22 -1.87
N GLY A 14 -22.77 3.14 -2.45
CA GLY A 14 -22.21 4.24 -3.25
C GLY A 14 -21.25 5.10 -2.41
N PRO A 15 -20.47 6.00 -3.05
CA PRO A 15 -19.58 6.90 -2.33
C PRO A 15 -20.35 7.59 -1.20
N ARG A 16 -19.73 7.69 -0.02
CA ARG A 16 -20.33 8.40 1.12
C ARG A 16 -20.81 9.77 0.61
N PRO A 17 -22.00 10.24 0.99
CA PRO A 17 -22.70 11.35 0.32
C PRO A 17 -21.98 12.71 0.27
N ASN A 18 -20.76 12.81 0.83
CA ASN A 18 -19.92 14.01 0.84
C ASN A 18 -18.46 13.74 0.40
N VAL A 19 -18.18 12.63 -0.29
CA VAL A 19 -16.86 12.35 -0.87
C VAL A 19 -17.00 12.43 -2.37
N GLU A 20 -16.57 13.56 -2.96
CA GLU A 20 -16.39 13.64 -4.41
C GLU A 20 -15.26 12.68 -4.80
N ALA A 21 -15.56 11.77 -5.75
CA ALA A 21 -14.54 10.92 -6.33
C ALA A 21 -13.62 11.79 -7.20
N ILE A 22 -12.41 12.05 -6.70
CA ILE A 22 -11.39 12.74 -7.49
C ILE A 22 -10.68 11.68 -8.34
N PRO A 23 -10.72 11.77 -9.68
CA PRO A 23 -9.98 10.86 -10.53
C PRO A 23 -8.48 11.00 -10.25
N VAL A 24 -7.86 9.92 -9.81
CA VAL A 24 -6.41 9.84 -9.62
C VAL A 24 -5.79 9.61 -11.00
N ALA A 25 -4.93 10.53 -11.46
CA ALA A 25 -4.23 10.35 -12.73
C ALA A 25 -3.39 9.06 -12.72
N ASN A 26 -3.36 8.31 -13.82
CA ASN A 26 -2.45 7.17 -13.92
C ASN A 26 -1.02 7.67 -13.84
N GLY A 27 -0.25 7.14 -12.88
CA GLY A 27 1.16 7.47 -12.78
C GLY A 27 2.00 6.78 -13.84
N SER A 28 3.27 7.17 -13.96
CA SER A 28 4.21 6.61 -14.94
C SER A 28 5.60 6.43 -14.33
N LEU A 29 6.29 5.38 -14.77
CA LEU A 29 7.72 5.22 -14.51
C LEU A 29 8.53 6.08 -15.47
N MET A 30 9.61 6.68 -14.99
CA MET A 30 10.66 7.22 -15.85
C MET A 30 11.53 6.11 -16.41
N GLU A 31 12.32 6.46 -17.43
CA GLU A 31 13.31 5.53 -18.00
C GLU A 31 14.28 5.04 -16.92
N GLY A 32 14.48 3.73 -16.85
CA GLY A 32 15.35 3.10 -15.85
C GLY A 32 14.70 2.83 -14.49
N GLU A 33 13.52 3.37 -14.21
CA GLU A 33 12.75 3.00 -13.01
C GLU A 33 12.05 1.65 -13.18
N ARG A 34 11.95 0.89 -12.08
CA ARG A 34 11.24 -0.40 -12.07
C ARG A 34 10.45 -0.61 -10.79
N ILE A 35 9.46 -1.48 -10.89
CA ILE A 35 8.64 -1.90 -9.76
C ILE A 35 9.24 -3.17 -9.15
N GLU A 36 9.39 -3.16 -7.83
CA GLU A 36 9.78 -4.35 -7.07
C GLU A 36 8.76 -4.68 -5.98
N TYR A 37 8.71 -5.95 -5.58
CA TYR A 37 8.00 -6.37 -4.39
C TYR A 37 8.75 -5.88 -3.15
N LEU A 38 8.01 -5.41 -2.14
CA LEU A 38 8.60 -4.93 -0.89
C LEU A 38 9.52 -5.97 -0.22
N GLN A 39 9.22 -7.25 -0.36
CA GLN A 39 9.99 -8.37 0.20
C GLN A 39 11.37 -8.57 -0.47
N LYS A 40 11.64 -7.90 -1.61
CA LYS A 40 12.96 -7.91 -2.26
C LYS A 40 13.90 -6.85 -1.69
N LEU A 41 13.38 -5.86 -0.97
CA LEU A 41 14.16 -4.80 -0.33
C LEU A 41 14.64 -5.25 1.05
N SER A 42 15.71 -4.64 1.53
CA SER A 42 16.14 -4.85 2.92
C SER A 42 15.24 -4.09 3.89
N LEU A 43 15.06 -4.65 5.09
CA LEU A 43 14.33 -3.96 6.17
C LEU A 43 14.99 -2.64 6.57
N ASP A 44 16.33 -2.58 6.51
CA ASP A 44 17.11 -1.39 6.84
C ASP A 44 16.82 -0.24 5.87
N GLU A 45 16.70 -0.51 4.57
CA GLU A 45 16.33 0.50 3.58
C GLU A 45 14.93 1.06 3.84
N LEU A 46 13.97 0.19 4.14
CA LEU A 46 12.60 0.60 4.45
C LEU A 46 12.50 1.38 5.77
N ALA A 47 13.21 0.94 6.80
CA ALA A 47 13.27 1.62 8.08
C ALA A 47 13.90 3.01 7.96
N LYS A 48 14.99 3.14 7.18
CA LYS A 48 15.63 4.43 6.89
C LYS A 48 14.71 5.35 6.10
N SER A 49 14.01 4.84 5.09
CA SER A 49 13.03 5.61 4.32
C SER A 49 11.87 6.09 5.20
N ASP A 50 11.26 5.20 6.01
CA ASP A 50 10.18 5.56 6.94
C ASP A 50 10.64 6.64 7.93
N PHE A 51 11.83 6.47 8.53
CA PHE A 51 12.41 7.46 9.42
C PHE A 51 12.64 8.82 8.73
N ALA A 52 13.15 8.82 7.49
CA ALA A 52 13.36 10.05 6.73
C ALA A 52 12.06 10.83 6.45
N HIS A 53 10.91 10.14 6.40
CA HIS A 53 9.61 10.77 6.16
C HIS A 53 8.84 11.15 7.42
N CYS A 54 8.93 10.37 8.49
CA CYS A 54 8.12 10.58 9.71
C CYS A 54 8.92 10.96 10.95
N GLU A 55 10.26 10.98 10.87
CA GLU A 55 11.21 11.28 11.95
C GLU A 55 10.99 10.44 13.22
N LEU A 56 10.33 9.29 13.08
CA LEU A 56 9.95 8.40 14.18
C LEU A 56 10.54 7.03 13.96
N GLU A 57 11.42 6.61 14.86
CA GLU A 57 11.94 5.25 14.86
C GLU A 57 10.86 4.24 15.28
N ARG A 58 10.66 3.21 14.46
CA ARG A 58 9.68 2.14 14.70
C ARG A 58 10.35 0.77 14.67
N PRO A 59 11.33 0.47 15.54
CA PRO A 59 12.14 -0.75 15.45
C PRO A 59 11.33 -2.04 15.57
N ARG A 60 10.15 -2.00 16.21
CA ARG A 60 9.24 -3.15 16.30
C ARG A 60 8.46 -3.42 15.00
N LEU A 61 8.27 -2.40 14.17
CA LEU A 61 7.58 -2.52 12.89
C LEU A 61 8.48 -3.14 11.82
N TRP A 62 9.74 -2.72 11.78
CA TRP A 62 10.72 -3.10 10.76
C TRP A 62 11.40 -4.43 11.06
N THR A 63 10.61 -5.48 11.25
CA THR A 63 11.08 -6.86 11.43
C THR A 63 10.48 -7.79 10.38
N THR A 64 11.17 -8.88 10.05
CA THR A 64 10.66 -9.87 9.08
C THR A 64 9.33 -10.46 9.54
N VAL A 65 9.19 -10.72 10.84
CA VAL A 65 7.96 -11.25 11.44
C VAL A 65 6.81 -10.24 11.35
N ALA A 66 7.08 -8.96 11.64
CA ALA A 66 6.03 -7.93 11.66
C ALA A 66 5.63 -7.43 10.26
N LEU A 67 6.44 -7.67 9.23
CA LEU A 67 6.20 -7.16 7.88
C LEU A 67 6.15 -8.27 6.82
N PHE A 68 7.22 -9.05 6.64
CA PHE A 68 7.39 -9.94 5.48
C PHE A 68 6.81 -11.35 5.66
N HIS A 69 6.72 -11.86 6.88
CA HIS A 69 6.11 -13.18 7.15
C HIS A 69 4.59 -13.11 7.33
N ARG A 70 4.03 -11.90 7.30
CA ARG A 70 2.60 -11.67 7.42
C ARG A 70 1.90 -12.03 6.12
N GLN A 71 1.03 -13.03 6.16
CA GLN A 71 0.21 -13.43 5.02
C GLN A 71 -0.81 -12.33 4.63
N ASP A 72 -1.13 -11.45 5.57
CA ASP A 72 -2.03 -10.31 5.39
C ASP A 72 -1.29 -9.03 4.95
N ALA A 73 0.02 -9.05 4.69
CA ALA A 73 0.79 -7.88 4.28
C ALA A 73 1.52 -8.10 2.95
N ASN A 74 1.45 -7.12 2.06
CA ASN A 74 2.19 -7.10 0.80
C ASN A 74 2.49 -5.66 0.39
N GLY A 75 3.17 -5.45 -0.72
CA GLY A 75 3.18 -4.17 -1.42
C GLY A 75 4.36 -4.02 -2.36
N HIS A 76 4.57 -2.80 -2.81
CA HIS A 76 5.45 -2.52 -3.93
C HIS A 76 6.33 -1.31 -3.67
N ALA A 77 7.51 -1.34 -4.25
CA ALA A 77 8.46 -0.25 -4.29
C ALA A 77 8.75 0.17 -5.74
N VAL A 78 9.19 1.41 -5.92
CA VAL A 78 9.84 1.90 -7.12
C VAL A 78 11.29 2.13 -6.77
N VAL A 79 12.16 1.58 -7.60
CA VAL A 79 13.60 1.79 -7.52
C VAL A 79 14.07 2.35 -8.83
N ASP A 80 14.98 3.32 -8.76
CA ASP A 80 15.58 3.92 -9.95
C ASP A 80 16.64 2.99 -10.59
N GLN A 81 17.25 3.48 -11.66
CA GLN A 81 18.32 2.79 -12.39
C GLN A 81 19.59 2.54 -11.55
N HIS A 82 19.77 3.28 -10.45
CA HIS A 82 20.88 3.12 -9.51
C HIS A 82 20.52 2.19 -8.35
N GLY A 83 19.27 1.71 -8.28
CA GLY A 83 18.75 0.89 -7.19
C GLY A 83 18.28 1.71 -5.98
N THR A 84 18.19 3.04 -6.11
CA THR A 84 17.69 3.92 -5.06
C THR A 84 16.18 3.79 -4.94
N LEU A 85 15.68 3.64 -3.71
CA LEU A 85 14.25 3.61 -3.41
C LEU A 85 13.65 5.00 -3.55
N THR A 86 12.77 5.20 -4.54
CA THR A 86 12.11 6.50 -4.82
C THR A 86 10.64 6.54 -4.38
N GLY A 87 10.09 5.41 -3.98
CA GLY A 87 8.77 5.33 -3.36
C GLY A 87 8.33 3.90 -3.06
N TRP A 88 7.42 3.74 -2.12
CA TRP A 88 6.85 2.43 -1.78
C TRP A 88 5.50 2.56 -1.06
N VAL A 89 4.72 1.48 -1.12
CA VAL A 89 3.44 1.35 -0.42
C VAL A 89 3.36 0.00 0.26
N LEU A 90 3.01 0.00 1.54
CA LEU A 90 2.58 -1.21 2.26
C LEU A 90 1.06 -1.35 2.15
N VAL A 91 0.59 -2.54 1.81
CA VAL A 91 -0.82 -2.89 1.71
C VAL A 91 -1.08 -4.03 2.70
N ARG A 92 -2.06 -3.84 3.59
CA ARG A 92 -2.47 -4.87 4.56
C ARG A 92 -3.94 -5.21 4.43
N MET A 93 -4.25 -6.50 4.38
CA MET A 93 -5.61 -6.99 4.51
C MET A 93 -6.12 -6.74 5.93
N CYS A 94 -7.38 -6.34 6.04
CA CYS A 94 -8.12 -6.10 7.27
C CYS A 94 -9.47 -6.82 7.19
N GLU A 95 -10.19 -6.90 8.30
CA GLU A 95 -11.49 -7.60 8.38
C GLU A 95 -12.48 -7.19 7.30
N LEU A 96 -12.45 -5.92 6.88
CA LEU A 96 -13.37 -5.32 5.90
C LEU A 96 -12.66 -4.69 4.70
N GLY A 97 -11.51 -5.22 4.27
CA GLY A 97 -10.86 -4.74 3.04
C GLY A 97 -9.35 -4.64 3.14
N TYR A 98 -8.78 -3.63 2.48
CA TYR A 98 -7.33 -3.39 2.46
C TYR A 98 -6.99 -1.97 2.90
N ARG A 99 -5.97 -1.87 3.75
CA ARG A 99 -5.35 -0.61 4.18
C ARG A 99 -4.05 -0.38 3.41
N PHE A 100 -3.95 0.79 2.81
CA PHE A 100 -2.77 1.27 2.12
C PHE A 100 -2.04 2.20 3.09
N GLY A 101 -0.85 1.82 3.54
CA GLY A 101 -0.11 2.62 4.47
C GLY A 101 0.98 1.86 5.22
N PRO A 102 2.16 2.49 5.41
CA PRO A 102 2.52 3.81 4.88
C PRO A 102 2.71 3.78 3.34
N LEU A 103 2.49 4.94 2.72
CA LEU A 103 2.79 5.22 1.31
C LEU A 103 3.71 6.43 1.27
N TYR A 104 4.90 6.24 0.72
CA TYR A 104 5.87 7.31 0.51
C TYR A 104 6.28 7.33 -0.95
N ALA A 105 6.47 8.52 -1.50
CA ALA A 105 6.95 8.71 -2.86
C ALA A 105 7.58 10.09 -2.99
N GLU A 106 8.70 10.17 -3.71
CA GLU A 106 9.37 11.44 -4.00
C GLU A 106 8.60 12.29 -5.03
N ARG A 107 7.74 11.65 -5.82
CA ARG A 107 6.92 12.29 -6.86
C ARG A 107 5.45 11.86 -6.77
N GLN A 108 4.57 12.78 -7.12
CA GLN A 108 3.12 12.57 -7.11
C GLN A 108 2.67 11.49 -8.11
N ASP A 109 3.30 11.40 -9.28
CA ASP A 109 3.00 10.37 -10.26
C ASP A 109 3.40 8.96 -9.78
N ILE A 110 4.51 8.82 -9.05
CA ILE A 110 4.87 7.56 -8.38
C ILE A 110 3.80 7.20 -7.34
N ALA A 111 3.36 8.15 -6.51
CA ALA A 111 2.29 7.91 -5.53
C ALA A 111 1.01 7.42 -6.20
N ASN A 112 0.57 8.08 -7.28
CA ASN A 112 -0.61 7.69 -8.04
C ASN A 112 -0.45 6.30 -8.66
N LEU A 113 0.71 6.02 -9.27
CA LEU A 113 1.03 4.71 -9.84
C LEU A 113 0.94 3.61 -8.78
N ARG A 114 1.38 3.88 -7.54
CA ARG A 114 1.33 2.90 -6.44
C ARG A 114 -0.09 2.60 -5.99
N VAL A 115 -0.93 3.62 -5.85
CA VAL A 115 -2.33 3.43 -5.47
C VAL A 115 -3.03 2.60 -6.54
N HIS A 116 -2.90 2.98 -7.81
CA HIS A 116 -3.51 2.24 -8.93
C HIS A 116 -3.01 0.81 -9.05
N ALA A 117 -1.70 0.58 -9.04
CA ALA A 117 -1.14 -0.78 -9.13
C ALA A 117 -1.61 -1.68 -7.98
N ALA A 118 -1.72 -1.13 -6.77
CA ALA A 118 -2.22 -1.87 -5.63
C ALA A 118 -3.75 -2.08 -5.71
N MET A 119 -4.54 -1.15 -6.25
CA MET A 119 -5.96 -1.35 -6.53
C MET A 119 -6.21 -2.44 -7.58
N GLU A 120 -5.50 -2.40 -8.72
CA GLU A 120 -5.59 -3.43 -9.77
C GLU A 120 -5.27 -4.82 -9.23
N SER A 121 -4.28 -4.94 -8.33
CA SER A 121 -3.94 -6.22 -7.68
C SER A 121 -5.04 -6.80 -6.77
N LEU A 122 -6.07 -6.01 -6.47
CA LEU A 122 -7.18 -6.31 -5.57
C LEU A 122 -8.53 -6.41 -6.28
N GLU A 123 -8.68 -5.86 -7.48
CA GLU A 123 -9.95 -5.91 -8.26
C GLU A 123 -10.40 -7.35 -8.53
N ASP A 124 -9.48 -8.28 -8.75
CA ASP A 124 -9.78 -9.71 -8.92
C ASP A 124 -10.35 -10.39 -7.67
N LYS A 125 -10.37 -9.70 -6.51
CA LYS A 125 -10.73 -10.28 -5.20
C LYS A 125 -12.05 -9.77 -4.62
N GLY A 126 -12.79 -8.90 -5.33
CA GLY A 126 -14.08 -8.37 -4.87
C GLY A 126 -13.96 -7.55 -3.57
N ALA A 127 -12.81 -6.91 -3.36
CA ALA A 127 -12.43 -6.31 -2.09
C ALA A 127 -12.89 -4.86 -1.94
N SER A 128 -13.23 -4.47 -0.70
CA SER A 128 -13.42 -3.05 -0.34
C SER A 128 -12.06 -2.39 -0.03
N LEU A 129 -11.87 -1.15 -0.48
CA LEU A 129 -10.63 -0.40 -0.34
C LEU A 129 -10.82 0.69 0.72
N ILE A 130 -9.95 0.72 1.74
CA ILE A 130 -10.06 1.67 2.86
C ILE A 130 -8.76 2.50 2.94
N ALA A 131 -8.88 3.79 2.66
CA ALA A 131 -7.85 4.78 2.96
C ALA A 131 -8.37 5.72 4.07
N GLU A 132 -7.59 5.87 5.14
CA GLU A 132 -7.88 6.79 6.25
C GLU A 132 -6.98 8.01 6.12
N THR A 133 -7.56 9.21 6.08
CA THR A 133 -6.82 10.48 6.18
C THR A 133 -6.86 10.95 7.63
N TRP A 134 -5.70 11.24 8.22
CA TRP A 134 -5.61 11.92 9.50
C TRP A 134 -5.53 13.44 9.25
N GLN A 135 -6.41 14.22 9.88
CA GLN A 135 -6.39 15.68 9.92
C GLN A 135 -5.82 16.17 11.24
#